data_AF-A0A1A2GRB1-F1
#
_entry.id   AF-A0A1A2GRB1-F1
#
_cell.length_a   1.000
_cell.length_b   1.000
_cell.length_c   1.000
_cell.angle_alpha   90.00
_cell.angle_beta   90.00
_cell.angle_gamma   90.00
#
_symmetry.space_group_name_H-M   'P 1'
#
loop_
_entity.id
_entity.type
_entity.pdbx_description
1 polymer ?
#
loop_
_entity_poly.entity_id
_entity_poly.type
_entity_poly.pdbx_seq_one_letter_code
_entity_poly.pdbx_strand_id
1 'polypeptide(L)'
;MSYLAVAPEFLSSAATDLSAIGSAVTAAHTAAAAPTAGVVAAADDEVSAAVASLFSSHGREFQAVSAQAAAFHAQFVQALSAAGGGYGAAEAANVAPLRTLEEAAAGIQSFSPWRTLTGRPLFGDGTNGAPGTGQAGGPGGWLFGNGGNGGSGAAGQNGGPGGSAFLFGNGGAGGAGGIGTSGDHGDDSGNTSLLLAQLRDVPDERRGAAFVSACALVSPSGEVVVRGEWPGTIAREARGEGGFGYDPVFLPRGEDRTAAQLSPAEKDAVSHRGRALALLVPALRELVAPRA
;
A
#
# COMPACT_ATOMS: atom_id res chain seq x y z
N MET A 1 22.26 -12.82 -33.52
CA MET A 1 21.88 -11.40 -33.54
C MET A 1 22.55 -10.73 -32.34
N SER A 2 23.51 -9.83 -32.57
CA SER A 2 24.08 -9.00 -31.50
C SER A 2 23.16 -7.81 -31.28
N TYR A 3 22.54 -7.70 -30.11
CA TYR A 3 21.77 -6.52 -29.75
C TYR A 3 22.73 -5.45 -29.20
N LEU A 4 22.69 -4.26 -29.79
CA LEU A 4 23.37 -3.08 -29.27
C LEU A 4 22.37 -2.33 -28.38
N ALA A 5 22.61 -2.32 -27.07
CA ALA A 5 21.87 -1.51 -26.13
C ALA A 5 22.79 -0.37 -25.66
N VAL A 6 22.34 0.87 -25.82
CA VAL A 6 23.04 2.07 -25.36
C VAL A 6 22.10 2.76 -24.39
N ALA A 7 22.58 3.05 -23.18
CA ALA A 7 21.83 3.82 -22.18
C ALA A 7 22.31 5.29 -22.24
N PRO A 8 21.49 6.22 -22.78
CA PRO A 8 21.89 7.62 -22.99
C PRO A 8 22.35 8.33 -21.72
N GLU A 9 21.82 7.94 -20.57
CA GLU A 9 22.18 8.47 -19.25
C GLU A 9 23.63 8.21 -18.86
N PHE A 10 24.19 7.04 -19.22
CA PHE A 10 25.60 6.75 -18.95
C PHE A 10 26.53 7.55 -19.85
N LEU A 11 26.13 7.81 -21.11
CA LEU A 11 26.89 8.67 -22.01
C LEU A 11 26.90 10.13 -21.54
N SER A 12 25.76 10.61 -21.05
CA SER A 12 25.63 11.93 -20.43
C SER A 12 26.53 12.06 -19.19
N SER A 13 26.49 11.09 -18.28
CA SER A 13 27.33 11.09 -17.08
C SER A 13 28.82 11.08 -17.44
N ALA A 14 29.21 10.20 -18.37
CA ALA A 14 30.60 10.10 -18.81
C ALA A 14 31.09 11.40 -19.46
N ALA A 15 30.26 12.09 -20.23
CA ALA A 15 30.62 13.39 -20.80
C ALA A 15 30.84 14.47 -19.73
N THR A 16 30.03 14.47 -18.66
CA THR A 16 30.23 15.37 -17.51
C THR A 16 31.54 15.07 -16.78
N ASP A 17 31.83 13.80 -16.50
CA ASP A 17 33.07 13.39 -15.83
C ASP A 17 34.32 13.76 -16.64
N LEU A 18 34.27 13.49 -17.95
CA LEU A 18 35.36 13.86 -18.87
C LEU A 18 35.55 15.38 -18.97
N SER A 19 34.46 16.16 -18.93
CA SER A 19 34.54 17.61 -18.88
C SER A 19 35.28 18.07 -17.62
N ALA A 20 34.94 17.52 -16.45
CA ALA A 20 35.58 17.84 -15.19
C ALA A 20 37.08 17.47 -15.18
N ILE A 21 37.45 16.30 -15.71
CA ILE A 21 38.86 15.89 -15.87
C ILE A 21 39.59 16.87 -16.79
N GLY A 22 39.00 17.23 -17.94
CA GLY A 22 39.59 18.19 -18.87
C GLY A 22 39.85 19.56 -18.24
N SER A 23 38.90 20.06 -17.44
CA SER A 23 39.07 21.30 -16.68
C SER A 23 40.21 21.20 -15.65
N ALA A 24 40.28 20.10 -14.90
CA ALA A 24 41.33 19.89 -13.90
C ALA A 24 42.73 19.84 -14.54
N VAL A 25 42.88 19.10 -15.65
CA VAL A 25 44.15 18.97 -16.39
C VAL A 25 44.58 20.32 -16.99
N THR A 26 43.63 21.09 -17.55
CA THR A 26 43.90 22.41 -18.12
C THR A 26 44.33 23.40 -17.04
N ALA A 27 43.68 23.37 -15.87
CA ALA A 27 44.06 24.20 -14.73
C ALA A 27 45.48 23.86 -14.25
N ALA A 28 45.82 22.57 -14.15
CA ALA A 28 47.16 22.12 -13.78
C ALA A 28 48.23 22.57 -14.78
N HIS A 29 47.99 22.43 -16.08
CA HIS A 29 48.90 22.90 -17.12
C HIS A 29 49.12 24.42 -17.06
N THR A 30 48.03 25.17 -16.84
CA THR A 30 48.08 26.63 -16.70
C THR A 30 48.91 27.05 -15.49
N ALA A 31 48.73 26.39 -14.35
CA ALA A 31 49.51 26.64 -13.14
C ALA A 31 51.01 26.31 -13.32
N ALA A 32 51.32 25.26 -14.08
CA ALA A 32 52.68 24.85 -14.38
C ALA A 32 53.37 25.71 -15.46
N ALA A 33 52.62 26.48 -16.27
CA ALA A 33 53.16 27.16 -17.44
C ALA A 33 54.30 28.13 -17.12
N ALA A 34 54.11 29.03 -16.15
CA ALA A 34 55.11 30.02 -15.76
C ALA A 34 56.41 29.38 -15.23
N PRO A 35 56.38 28.46 -14.24
CA PRO A 35 57.61 27.87 -13.70
C PRO A 35 58.37 26.97 -14.70
N THR A 36 57.70 26.39 -15.71
CA THR A 36 58.37 25.53 -16.70
C THR A 36 58.85 26.27 -17.95
N ALA A 37 58.22 27.39 -18.31
CA ALA A 37 58.54 28.14 -19.53
C ALA A 37 59.42 29.39 -19.28
N GLY A 38 59.59 29.79 -18.01
CA GLY A 38 60.37 30.94 -17.58
C GLY A 38 61.55 30.56 -16.68
N VAL A 39 62.27 29.48 -17.02
CA VAL A 39 63.44 29.03 -16.25
C VAL A 39 64.56 30.06 -16.39
N VAL A 40 65.08 30.55 -15.26
CA VAL A 40 66.16 31.53 -15.21
C VAL A 40 67.51 30.81 -15.08
N ALA A 41 68.59 31.41 -15.61
CA ALA A 41 69.94 30.90 -15.46
C ALA A 41 70.34 30.82 -13.98
N ALA A 42 70.98 29.71 -13.58
CA ALA A 42 71.39 29.49 -12.19
C ALA A 42 72.63 30.32 -11.79
N ALA A 43 73.43 30.74 -12.77
CA ALA A 43 74.60 31.60 -12.60
C ALA A 43 74.82 32.45 -13.88
N ASP A 44 75.59 33.52 -13.75
CA ASP A 44 75.93 34.45 -14.84
C ASP A 44 77.01 33.89 -15.78
N ASP A 45 76.75 32.70 -16.32
CA ASP A 45 77.62 32.01 -17.27
C ASP A 45 76.83 31.48 -18.48
N GLU A 46 77.55 31.31 -19.59
CA GLU A 46 76.95 30.91 -20.87
C GLU A 46 76.32 29.51 -20.83
N VAL A 47 76.84 28.59 -20.01
CA VAL A 47 76.32 27.22 -19.89
C VAL A 47 74.98 27.24 -19.14
N SER A 48 74.89 27.95 -18.02
CA SER A 48 73.65 28.15 -17.26
C SER A 48 72.57 28.84 -18.11
N ALA A 49 72.95 29.85 -18.91
CA ALA A 49 72.04 30.53 -19.83
C ALA A 49 71.52 29.60 -20.94
N ALA A 50 72.39 28.78 -21.54
CA ALA A 50 72.01 27.83 -22.57
C ALA A 50 71.06 26.74 -22.04
N VAL A 51 71.33 26.22 -20.84
CA VAL A 51 70.48 25.21 -20.18
C VAL A 51 69.10 25.79 -19.84
N ALA A 52 69.03 27.00 -19.27
CA ALA A 52 67.77 27.68 -18.97
C ALA A 52 66.94 27.95 -20.24
N SER A 53 67.60 28.32 -21.35
CA SER A 53 66.96 28.51 -22.66
C SER A 53 66.37 27.22 -23.21
N LEU A 54 67.12 26.10 -23.13
CA LEU A 54 66.66 24.78 -23.58
C LEU A 54 65.38 24.35 -22.84
N PHE A 55 65.40 24.39 -21.50
CA PHE A 55 64.23 24.01 -20.70
C PHE A 55 63.05 24.93 -20.93
N SER A 56 63.28 26.24 -21.04
CA SER A 56 62.22 27.21 -21.34
C SER A 56 61.61 26.99 -22.73
N SER A 57 62.42 26.61 -23.73
CA SER A 57 61.92 26.25 -25.07
C SER A 57 61.05 25.01 -25.03
N HIS A 58 61.53 23.95 -24.38
CA HIS A 58 60.78 22.70 -24.22
C HIS A 58 59.47 22.92 -23.44
N GLY A 59 59.50 23.75 -22.39
CA GLY A 59 58.31 24.15 -21.63
C GLY A 59 57.27 24.86 -22.50
N ARG A 60 57.68 25.76 -23.41
CA ARG A 60 56.76 26.43 -24.35
C ARG A 60 56.17 25.47 -25.39
N GLU A 61 56.99 24.56 -25.93
CA GLU A 61 56.52 23.53 -26.87
C GLU A 61 55.51 22.59 -26.20
N PHE A 62 55.81 22.13 -24.99
CA PHE A 62 54.91 21.30 -24.19
C PHE A 62 53.57 22.01 -23.95
N GLN A 63 53.58 23.30 -23.60
CA GLN A 63 52.35 24.09 -23.42
C GLN A 63 51.56 24.24 -24.72
N ALA A 64 52.22 24.39 -25.87
CA ALA A 64 51.56 24.46 -27.17
C ALA A 64 50.86 23.13 -27.53
N VAL A 65 51.52 21.99 -27.31
CA VAL A 65 50.93 20.65 -27.53
C VAL A 65 49.78 20.41 -26.54
N SER A 66 49.93 20.82 -25.29
CA SER A 66 48.90 20.68 -24.26
C SER A 66 47.64 21.47 -24.59
N ALA A 67 47.78 22.67 -25.18
CA ALA A 67 46.64 23.44 -25.67
C ALA A 67 45.92 22.73 -26.83
N GLN A 68 46.66 22.10 -27.75
CA GLN A 68 46.07 21.31 -28.84
C GLN A 68 45.32 20.08 -28.32
N ALA A 69 45.90 19.38 -27.33
CA ALA A 69 45.26 18.25 -26.67
C ALA A 69 43.97 18.67 -25.93
N ALA A 70 43.98 19.82 -25.26
CA ALA A 70 42.79 20.36 -24.60
C ALA A 70 41.67 20.68 -25.59
N ALA A 71 42.00 21.26 -26.76
CA ALA A 71 41.03 21.54 -27.81
C ALA A 71 40.42 20.24 -28.39
N PHE A 72 41.25 19.22 -28.64
CA PHE A 72 40.78 17.91 -29.07
C PHE A 72 39.86 17.25 -28.03
N HIS A 73 40.24 17.29 -26.75
CA HIS A 73 39.43 16.77 -25.65
C HIS A 73 38.06 17.47 -25.58
N ALA A 74 38.02 18.79 -25.73
CA ALA A 74 36.77 19.55 -25.75
C ALA A 74 35.85 19.12 -26.92
N GLN A 75 36.41 18.93 -28.11
CA GLN A 75 35.66 18.42 -29.27
C GLN A 75 35.13 17.01 -29.04
N PHE A 76 35.92 16.14 -28.42
CA PHE A 76 35.51 14.78 -28.06
C PHE A 76 34.34 14.78 -27.08
N VAL A 77 34.41 15.57 -26.00
CA VAL A 77 33.32 15.69 -25.02
C VAL A 77 32.05 16.25 -25.67
N GLN A 78 32.18 17.22 -26.57
CA GLN A 78 31.05 17.78 -27.31
C GLN A 78 30.39 16.73 -28.21
N ALA A 79 31.19 15.94 -28.94
CA ALA A 79 30.69 14.87 -29.80
C ALA A 79 30.00 13.76 -28.99
N LEU A 80 30.56 13.38 -27.84
CA LEU A 80 29.99 12.38 -26.94
C LEU A 80 28.62 12.83 -26.38
N SER A 81 28.53 14.11 -26.00
CA SER A 81 27.29 14.71 -25.49
C SER A 81 26.20 14.74 -26.58
N ALA A 82 26.58 15.12 -27.81
CA ALA A 82 25.67 15.12 -28.95
C ALA A 82 25.19 13.70 -29.31
N ALA A 83 26.07 12.69 -29.23
CA ALA A 83 25.72 11.29 -29.46
C ALA A 83 24.69 10.79 -28.42
N GLY A 84 24.87 11.11 -27.13
CA GLY A 84 23.89 10.79 -26.08
C GLY A 84 22.51 11.37 -26.38
N GLY A 85 22.44 12.64 -26.81
CA GLY A 85 21.18 13.28 -27.22
C GLY A 85 20.54 12.63 -28.45
N GLY A 86 21.35 12.19 -29.42
CA GLY A 86 20.87 11.49 -30.63
C GLY A 86 20.18 10.16 -30.33
N TYR A 87 20.72 9.36 -29.41
CA TYR A 87 20.09 8.10 -29.00
C TYR A 87 18.77 8.33 -28.25
N GLY A 88 18.73 9.27 -27.31
CA GLY A 88 17.47 9.61 -26.61
C GLY A 88 16.38 10.14 -27.55
N ALA A 89 16.76 10.95 -28.54
CA ALA A 89 15.82 11.42 -29.56
C ALA A 89 15.29 10.29 -30.45
N ALA A 90 16.14 9.32 -30.81
CA ALA A 90 15.73 8.14 -31.57
C ALA A 90 14.76 7.25 -30.79
N GLU A 91 14.99 7.04 -29.50
CA GLU A 91 14.04 6.33 -28.63
C GLU A 91 12.69 7.06 -28.55
N ALA A 92 12.69 8.37 -28.35
CA ALA A 92 11.47 9.18 -28.34
C ALA A 92 10.71 9.11 -29.68
N ALA A 93 11.43 9.16 -30.81
CA ALA A 93 10.85 9.04 -32.14
C ALA A 93 10.25 7.64 -32.39
N ASN A 94 10.83 6.59 -31.83
CA ASN A 94 10.33 5.22 -31.96
C ASN A 94 9.12 4.92 -31.05
N VAL A 95 8.95 5.66 -29.95
CA VAL A 95 7.77 5.55 -29.07
C VAL A 95 6.50 6.12 -29.74
N ALA A 96 6.63 7.17 -30.54
CA ALA A 96 5.47 7.83 -31.16
C ALA A 96 4.63 6.89 -32.07
N PRO A 97 5.22 6.11 -32.99
CA PRO A 97 4.49 5.11 -33.77
C PRO A 97 3.77 4.04 -32.91
N LEU A 98 4.42 3.60 -31.83
CA LEU A 98 3.81 2.61 -30.93
C LEU A 98 2.58 3.17 -30.23
N ARG A 99 2.63 4.42 -29.75
CA ARG A 99 1.44 5.08 -29.19
C ARG A 99 0.31 5.24 -30.18
N THR A 100 0.63 5.61 -31.43
CA THR A 100 -0.41 5.69 -32.48
C THR A 100 -1.06 4.34 -32.79
N LEU A 101 -0.30 3.24 -32.70
CA LEU A 101 -0.85 1.89 -32.85
C LEU A 101 -1.71 1.48 -31.65
N GLU A 102 -1.32 1.84 -30.42
CA GLU A 102 -2.12 1.61 -29.20
C GLU A 102 -3.45 2.40 -29.25
N GLU A 103 -3.40 3.67 -29.64
CA GLU A 103 -4.59 4.52 -29.82
C GLU A 103 -5.52 3.96 -30.91
N ALA A 104 -4.96 3.50 -32.03
CA ALA A 104 -5.73 2.85 -33.10
C ALA A 104 -6.37 1.53 -32.62
N ALA A 105 -5.63 0.71 -31.85
CA ALA A 105 -6.14 -0.54 -31.30
C ALA A 105 -7.26 -0.30 -30.27
N ALA A 106 -7.11 0.71 -29.40
CA ALA A 106 -8.16 1.14 -28.47
C ALA A 106 -9.39 1.68 -29.21
N GLY A 107 -9.18 2.41 -30.30
CA GLY A 107 -10.25 2.90 -31.18
C GLY A 107 -11.04 1.76 -31.85
N ILE A 108 -10.38 0.68 -32.26
CA ILE A 108 -11.04 -0.52 -32.83
C ILE A 108 -11.89 -1.24 -31.77
N GLN A 109 -11.42 -1.35 -30.53
CA GLN A 109 -12.24 -1.89 -29.42
C GLN A 109 -13.44 -1.00 -29.09
N SER A 110 -13.29 0.32 -29.30
CA SER A 110 -14.35 1.30 -29.09
C SER A 110 -15.36 1.36 -30.24
N PHE A 111 -14.99 0.91 -31.45
CA PHE A 111 -15.90 0.74 -32.59
C PHE A 111 -16.83 -0.46 -32.38
N SER A 112 -17.75 -0.32 -31.42
CA SER A 112 -18.87 -1.23 -31.22
C SER A 112 -20.18 -0.47 -31.48
N PRO A 113 -20.60 -0.31 -32.75
CA PRO A 113 -21.91 0.26 -33.09
C PRO A 113 -23.05 -0.34 -32.25
N TRP A 114 -22.96 -1.62 -31.94
CA TRP A 114 -23.88 -2.35 -31.06
C TRP A 114 -23.83 -1.88 -29.61
N ARG A 115 -22.66 -1.54 -29.06
CA ARG A 115 -22.58 -0.94 -27.71
C ARG A 115 -23.22 0.45 -27.69
N THR A 116 -23.03 1.24 -28.73
CA THR A 116 -23.69 2.55 -28.87
C THR A 116 -25.20 2.41 -29.02
N LEU A 117 -25.68 1.40 -29.76
CA LEU A 117 -27.10 1.20 -30.04
C LEU A 117 -27.86 0.44 -28.96
N THR A 118 -27.21 -0.48 -28.24
CA THR A 118 -27.87 -1.43 -27.32
C THR A 118 -27.32 -1.39 -25.89
N GLY A 119 -26.30 -0.57 -25.62
CA GLY A 119 -25.59 -0.51 -24.34
C GLY A 119 -24.65 -1.69 -24.10
N ARG A 120 -24.59 -2.68 -24.99
CA ARG A 120 -23.77 -3.90 -24.85
C ARG A 120 -23.01 -4.20 -26.15
N PRO A 121 -21.73 -4.60 -26.07
CA PRO A 121 -20.95 -4.90 -27.26
C PRO A 121 -21.46 -6.17 -27.97
N LEU A 122 -21.18 -6.28 -29.27
CA LEU A 122 -21.50 -7.50 -30.04
C LEU A 122 -20.63 -8.69 -29.62
N PHE A 123 -19.36 -8.43 -29.29
CA PHE A 123 -18.36 -9.40 -28.89
C PHE A 123 -17.59 -8.90 -27.65
N GLY A 124 -17.07 -9.84 -26.85
CA GLY A 124 -16.18 -9.57 -25.73
C GLY A 124 -16.78 -9.93 -24.38
N ASP A 125 -15.90 -10.23 -23.43
CA ASP A 125 -16.30 -10.59 -22.08
C ASP A 125 -16.79 -9.36 -21.29
N GLY A 126 -17.65 -9.62 -20.32
CA GLY A 126 -18.14 -8.62 -19.38
C GLY A 126 -17.04 -8.14 -18.44
N THR A 127 -17.09 -6.87 -18.06
CA THR A 127 -16.15 -6.29 -17.10
C THR A 127 -16.35 -6.89 -15.71
N ASN A 128 -15.28 -7.33 -15.04
CA ASN A 128 -15.37 -7.81 -13.66
C ASN A 128 -15.73 -6.66 -12.71
N GLY A 129 -16.51 -6.95 -11.66
CA GLY A 129 -16.75 -6.00 -10.57
C GLY A 129 -15.47 -5.73 -9.77
N ALA A 130 -15.33 -4.49 -9.28
CA ALA A 130 -14.16 -4.09 -8.51
C ALA A 130 -14.04 -4.88 -7.18
N PRO A 131 -12.85 -5.39 -6.81
CA PRO A 131 -12.65 -6.07 -5.53
C PRO A 131 -12.96 -5.17 -4.33
N GLY A 132 -13.52 -5.75 -3.27
CA GLY A 132 -13.84 -5.05 -2.02
C GLY A 132 -15.03 -4.09 -2.11
N THR A 133 -15.81 -4.12 -3.18
CA THR A 133 -16.97 -3.22 -3.38
C THR A 133 -18.31 -3.94 -3.41
N GLY A 134 -18.32 -5.27 -3.58
CA GLY A 134 -19.54 -6.03 -3.86
C GLY A 134 -20.16 -5.69 -5.22
N GLN A 135 -19.43 -5.03 -6.12
CA GLN A 135 -19.94 -4.62 -7.43
C GLN A 135 -20.29 -5.84 -8.29
N ALA A 136 -21.42 -5.78 -8.98
CA ALA A 136 -21.82 -6.80 -9.95
C ALA A 136 -20.85 -6.88 -11.13
N GLY A 137 -20.59 -8.09 -11.62
CA GLY A 137 -19.93 -8.30 -12.91
C GLY A 137 -20.81 -7.81 -14.06
N GLY A 138 -20.21 -7.15 -15.03
CA GLY A 138 -20.87 -6.67 -16.24
C GLY A 138 -21.28 -7.81 -17.17
N PRO A 139 -22.29 -7.60 -18.03
CA PRO A 139 -22.70 -8.60 -19.00
C PRO A 139 -21.67 -8.77 -20.12
N GLY A 140 -21.51 -10.01 -20.61
CA GLY A 140 -20.78 -10.32 -21.84
C GLY A 140 -21.49 -9.83 -23.10
N GLY A 141 -20.79 -9.89 -24.23
CA GLY A 141 -21.28 -9.48 -25.55
C GLY A 141 -22.50 -10.28 -26.03
N TRP A 142 -23.21 -9.73 -27.02
CA TRP A 142 -24.43 -10.35 -27.56
C TRP A 142 -24.17 -11.69 -28.25
N LEU A 143 -23.15 -11.79 -29.12
CA LEU A 143 -22.87 -13.05 -29.82
C LEU A 143 -21.89 -13.92 -29.07
N PHE A 144 -20.73 -13.36 -28.71
CA PHE A 144 -19.66 -14.09 -28.02
C PHE A 144 -19.15 -13.29 -26.83
N GLY A 145 -19.07 -13.93 -25.67
CA GLY A 145 -18.48 -13.34 -24.47
C GLY A 145 -19.04 -13.93 -23.18
N ASN A 146 -18.15 -14.20 -22.23
CA ASN A 146 -18.50 -14.59 -20.88
C ASN A 146 -19.00 -13.37 -20.08
N GLY A 147 -19.82 -13.60 -19.06
CA GLY A 147 -20.12 -12.57 -18.08
C GLY A 147 -18.91 -12.28 -17.18
N GLY A 148 -18.75 -11.04 -16.76
CA GLY A 148 -17.69 -10.67 -15.82
C GLY A 148 -17.94 -11.26 -14.43
N ASN A 149 -16.90 -11.57 -13.68
CA ASN A 149 -17.03 -12.01 -12.28
C ASN A 149 -17.51 -10.86 -11.38
N GLY A 150 -18.29 -11.17 -10.35
CA GLY A 150 -18.65 -10.22 -9.31
C GLY A 150 -17.46 -9.85 -8.42
N GLY A 151 -17.37 -8.59 -8.02
CA GLY A 151 -16.36 -8.11 -7.09
C GLY A 151 -16.57 -8.64 -5.68
N SER A 152 -15.50 -8.90 -4.93
CA SER A 152 -15.63 -9.28 -3.51
C SER A 152 -16.25 -8.15 -2.69
N GLY A 153 -16.93 -8.48 -1.59
CA GLY A 153 -17.53 -7.50 -0.67
C GLY A 153 -16.51 -6.77 0.19
N ALA A 154 -16.81 -5.52 0.55
CA ALA A 154 -16.12 -4.82 1.65
C ALA A 154 -16.36 -5.53 2.98
N ALA A 155 -15.60 -5.21 4.04
CA ALA A 155 -15.84 -5.76 5.37
C ALA A 155 -17.31 -5.59 5.80
N GLY A 156 -17.94 -6.69 6.25
CA GLY A 156 -19.36 -6.74 6.60
C GLY A 156 -20.35 -6.65 5.42
N GLN A 157 -19.89 -6.62 4.17
CA GLN A 157 -20.75 -6.56 2.98
C GLN A 157 -20.69 -7.84 2.13
N ASN A 158 -21.77 -8.10 1.40
CA ASN A 158 -21.87 -9.23 0.48
C ASN A 158 -20.96 -9.02 -0.74
N GLY A 159 -20.55 -10.14 -1.35
CA GLY A 159 -19.93 -10.11 -2.67
C GLY A 159 -20.95 -9.81 -3.77
N GLY A 160 -20.47 -9.27 -4.89
CA GLY A 160 -21.30 -8.93 -6.03
C GLY A 160 -21.72 -10.14 -6.85
N PRO A 161 -22.89 -10.10 -7.51
CA PRO A 161 -23.28 -11.17 -8.44
C PRO A 161 -22.37 -11.18 -9.67
N GLY A 162 -22.18 -12.36 -10.25
CA GLY A 162 -21.53 -12.49 -11.56
C GLY A 162 -22.43 -11.98 -12.69
N GLY A 163 -21.82 -11.50 -13.77
CA GLY A 163 -22.50 -11.01 -14.96
C GLY A 163 -23.03 -12.14 -15.84
N SER A 164 -24.00 -11.84 -16.71
CA SER A 164 -24.57 -12.81 -17.63
C SER A 164 -23.80 -12.90 -18.96
N ALA A 165 -23.78 -14.08 -19.56
CA ALA A 165 -23.50 -14.27 -20.99
C ALA A 165 -24.81 -14.24 -21.80
N PHE A 166 -24.74 -14.17 -23.15
CA PHE A 166 -25.92 -14.22 -24.03
C PHE A 166 -25.97 -15.47 -24.92
N LEU A 167 -25.42 -15.43 -26.14
CA LEU A 167 -25.56 -16.55 -27.10
C LEU A 167 -24.47 -17.60 -26.92
N PHE A 168 -23.20 -17.19 -26.95
CA PHE A 168 -22.05 -18.07 -26.75
C PHE A 168 -21.13 -17.52 -25.65
N GLY A 169 -21.16 -18.18 -24.49
CA GLY A 169 -20.33 -17.83 -23.33
C GLY A 169 -20.90 -18.39 -22.03
N ASN A 170 -20.11 -18.32 -20.96
CA ASN A 170 -20.51 -18.71 -19.61
C ASN A 170 -20.81 -17.47 -18.75
N GLY A 171 -21.75 -17.59 -17.82
CA GLY A 171 -21.96 -16.56 -16.80
C GLY A 171 -20.72 -16.39 -15.92
N GLY A 172 -20.52 -15.18 -15.39
CA GLY A 172 -19.46 -14.88 -14.45
C GLY A 172 -19.72 -15.50 -13.07
N ALA A 173 -18.66 -15.78 -12.34
CA ALA A 173 -18.76 -16.24 -10.95
C ALA A 173 -19.20 -15.10 -10.03
N GLY A 174 -19.92 -15.42 -8.94
CA GLY A 174 -20.20 -14.47 -7.87
C GLY A 174 -18.95 -14.13 -7.06
N GLY A 175 -18.89 -12.90 -6.54
CA GLY A 175 -17.82 -12.44 -5.66
C GLY A 175 -17.94 -13.00 -4.25
N ALA A 176 -16.80 -13.17 -3.57
CA ALA A 176 -16.77 -13.58 -2.17
C ALA A 176 -17.33 -12.48 -1.24
N GLY A 177 -18.00 -12.86 -0.15
CA GLY A 177 -18.40 -11.92 0.91
C GLY A 177 -17.19 -11.35 1.65
N GLY A 178 -17.32 -10.13 2.19
CA GLY A 178 -16.26 -9.51 2.97
C GLY A 178 -16.13 -10.10 4.37
N ILE A 179 -14.95 -9.92 4.97
CA ILE A 179 -14.63 -10.39 6.32
C ILE A 179 -15.57 -9.68 7.32
N GLY A 180 -16.13 -10.42 8.28
CA GLY A 180 -16.98 -9.86 9.34
C GLY A 180 -16.22 -8.85 10.20
N THR A 181 -16.85 -7.73 10.53
CA THR A 181 -16.26 -6.70 11.38
C THR A 181 -16.32 -7.11 12.85
N SER A 182 -15.23 -6.91 13.59
CA SER A 182 -15.22 -6.95 15.06
C SER A 182 -15.57 -5.57 15.62
N GLY A 183 -16.16 -5.52 16.81
CA GLY A 183 -16.45 -4.26 17.51
C GLY A 183 -15.19 -3.50 17.94
N ASP A 184 -15.33 -2.20 18.17
CA ASP A 184 -14.25 -1.32 18.63
C ASP A 184 -14.20 -1.27 20.16
N HIS A 185 -12.99 -1.28 20.73
CA HIS A 185 -12.82 -1.29 22.19
C HIS A 185 -13.33 0.02 22.81
N GLY A 186 -14.27 -0.10 23.77
CA GLY A 186 -14.82 1.04 24.50
C GLY A 186 -15.98 1.78 23.81
N ASP A 187 -16.34 1.42 22.57
CA ASP A 187 -17.53 1.96 21.89
C ASP A 187 -18.76 1.08 22.13
N ASP A 188 -19.38 1.20 23.31
CA ASP A 188 -20.55 0.41 23.68
C ASP A 188 -21.72 0.54 22.68
N SER A 189 -21.93 1.75 22.15
CA SER A 189 -23.01 2.05 21.20
C SER A 189 -22.75 1.43 19.84
N GLY A 190 -21.53 1.58 19.30
CA GLY A 190 -21.11 0.95 18.05
C GLY A 190 -21.12 -0.58 18.14
N ASN A 191 -20.65 -1.14 19.25
CA ASN A 191 -20.66 -2.58 19.52
C ASN A 191 -22.08 -3.15 19.57
N THR A 192 -22.99 -2.45 20.26
CA THR A 192 -24.41 -2.84 20.33
C THR A 192 -25.08 -2.75 18.96
N SER A 193 -24.80 -1.68 18.21
CA SER A 193 -25.32 -1.49 16.85
C SER A 193 -24.83 -2.58 15.89
N LEU A 194 -23.55 -2.95 15.98
CA LEU A 194 -22.95 -4.03 15.20
C LEU A 194 -23.60 -5.38 15.54
N LEU A 195 -23.77 -5.70 16.83
CA LEU A 195 -24.43 -6.92 17.27
C LEU A 195 -25.86 -7.01 16.72
N LEU A 196 -26.64 -5.94 16.82
CA LEU A 196 -28.01 -5.90 16.28
C LEU A 196 -28.04 -6.06 14.75
N ALA A 197 -27.09 -5.43 14.05
CA ALA A 197 -26.97 -5.58 12.59
C ALA A 197 -26.63 -7.02 12.19
N GLN A 198 -25.68 -7.66 12.88
CA GLN A 198 -25.29 -9.06 12.62
C GLN A 198 -26.42 -10.05 12.90
N LEU A 199 -27.23 -9.77 13.91
CA LEU A 199 -28.35 -10.62 14.29
C LEU A 199 -29.66 -10.25 13.56
N ARG A 200 -29.67 -9.30 12.61
CA ARG A 200 -30.90 -8.78 11.98
C ARG A 200 -31.83 -9.90 11.46
N ASP A 201 -31.26 -10.88 10.78
CA ASP A 201 -31.99 -11.96 10.11
C ASP A 201 -32.09 -13.24 10.97
N VAL A 202 -31.64 -13.19 12.23
CA VAL A 202 -31.70 -14.33 13.16
C VAL A 202 -33.08 -14.39 13.81
N PRO A 203 -33.84 -15.50 13.65
CA PRO A 203 -35.16 -15.66 14.25
C PRO A 203 -35.07 -15.70 15.78
N ASP A 204 -36.14 -15.28 16.47
CA ASP A 204 -36.10 -14.98 17.91
C ASP A 204 -35.71 -16.19 18.76
N GLU A 205 -36.07 -17.40 18.34
CA GLU A 205 -35.73 -18.66 19.01
C GLU A 205 -34.23 -18.95 19.00
N ARG A 206 -33.47 -18.31 18.10
CA ARG A 206 -32.02 -18.48 17.93
C ARG A 206 -31.19 -17.32 18.48
N ARG A 207 -31.81 -16.38 19.21
CA ARG A 207 -31.14 -15.19 19.80
C ARG A 207 -30.66 -15.41 21.23
N GLY A 208 -30.56 -16.66 21.67
CA GLY A 208 -30.08 -17.01 23.02
C GLY A 208 -28.68 -16.45 23.28
N ALA A 209 -28.49 -15.83 24.44
CA ALA A 209 -27.23 -15.26 24.88
C ALA A 209 -27.07 -15.39 26.40
N ALA A 210 -25.86 -15.16 26.90
CA ALA A 210 -25.63 -15.08 28.33
C ALA A 210 -24.56 -14.05 28.64
N PHE A 211 -24.79 -13.24 29.68
CA PHE A 211 -23.68 -12.55 30.31
C PHE A 211 -22.91 -13.51 31.20
N VAL A 212 -21.58 -13.40 31.20
CA VAL A 212 -20.68 -14.31 31.92
C VAL A 212 -19.64 -13.48 32.65
N SER A 213 -19.46 -13.74 33.95
CA SER A 213 -18.39 -13.17 34.78
C SER A 213 -17.53 -14.31 35.30
N ALA A 214 -16.23 -14.28 35.03
CA ALA A 214 -15.27 -15.16 35.69
C ALA A 214 -14.47 -14.34 36.70
N CYS A 215 -14.30 -14.86 37.91
CA CYS A 215 -13.44 -14.27 38.94
C CYS A 215 -12.41 -15.30 39.38
N ALA A 216 -11.15 -14.90 39.46
CA ALA A 216 -10.07 -15.73 39.95
C ALA A 216 -9.49 -15.12 41.22
N LEU A 217 -9.31 -15.96 42.25
CA LEU A 217 -8.56 -15.64 43.45
C LEU A 217 -7.31 -16.51 43.47
N VAL A 218 -6.14 -15.87 43.48
CA VAL A 218 -4.85 -16.56 43.55
C VAL A 218 -4.18 -16.22 44.87
N SER A 219 -3.74 -17.25 45.58
CA SER A 219 -3.07 -17.16 46.87
C SER A 219 -1.84 -18.08 46.88
N PRO A 220 -0.91 -17.92 47.85
CA PRO A 220 0.20 -18.88 48.00
C PRO A 220 -0.26 -20.32 48.25
N SER A 221 -1.47 -20.52 48.78
CA SER A 221 -2.08 -21.84 49.03
C SER A 221 -2.77 -22.47 47.82
N GLY A 222 -2.92 -21.72 46.71
CA GLY A 222 -3.58 -22.21 45.49
C GLY A 222 -4.45 -21.15 44.82
N GLU A 223 -5.15 -21.58 43.77
CA GLU A 223 -6.05 -20.75 42.96
C GLU A 223 -7.49 -21.26 43.01
N VAL A 224 -8.44 -20.32 42.97
CA VAL A 224 -9.87 -20.59 42.85
C VAL A 224 -10.41 -19.75 41.71
N VAL A 225 -11.06 -20.40 40.73
CA VAL A 225 -11.75 -19.72 39.63
C VAL A 225 -13.23 -20.04 39.70
N VAL A 226 -14.06 -19.01 39.75
CA VAL A 226 -15.52 -19.12 39.75
C VAL A 226 -16.11 -18.43 38.54
N ARG A 227 -17.25 -18.94 38.06
CA ARG A 227 -17.92 -18.43 36.87
C ARG A 227 -19.40 -18.27 37.15
N GLY A 228 -19.88 -17.03 37.10
CA GLY A 228 -21.29 -16.68 37.15
C GLY A 228 -21.84 -16.47 35.75
N GLU A 229 -22.94 -17.14 35.43
CA GLU A 229 -23.67 -16.95 34.18
C GLU A 229 -25.04 -16.33 34.45
N TRP A 230 -25.49 -15.46 33.55
CA TRP A 230 -26.84 -14.91 33.51
C TRP A 230 -27.41 -15.12 32.12
N PRO A 231 -28.25 -16.16 31.92
CA PRO A 231 -28.81 -16.49 30.62
C PRO A 231 -29.95 -15.53 30.23
N GLY A 232 -30.11 -15.32 28.94
CA GLY A 232 -31.10 -14.42 28.35
C GLY A 232 -31.16 -14.54 26.83
N THR A 233 -31.66 -13.49 26.19
CA THR A 233 -31.72 -13.34 24.73
C THR A 233 -31.28 -11.94 24.33
N ILE A 234 -30.93 -11.75 23.05
CA ILE A 234 -30.66 -10.43 22.49
C ILE A 234 -31.96 -9.85 21.92
N ALA A 235 -32.32 -8.64 22.33
CA ALA A 235 -33.45 -7.88 21.81
C ALA A 235 -33.27 -7.52 20.33
N ARG A 236 -34.35 -7.04 19.69
CA ARG A 236 -34.29 -6.51 18.31
C ARG A 236 -33.87 -5.04 18.26
N GLU A 237 -34.03 -4.34 19.37
CA GLU A 237 -33.73 -2.91 19.53
C GLU A 237 -33.22 -2.65 20.94
N ALA A 238 -32.41 -1.60 21.08
CA ALA A 238 -31.91 -1.15 22.37
C ALA A 238 -33.03 -0.46 23.17
N ARG A 239 -33.18 -0.80 24.45
CA ARG A 239 -34.18 -0.20 25.36
C ARG A 239 -33.56 0.05 26.73
N GLY A 240 -33.91 1.17 27.35
CA GLY A 240 -33.42 1.59 28.67
C GLY A 240 -32.18 2.47 28.62
N GLU A 241 -32.08 3.38 29.59
CA GLU A 241 -30.99 4.37 29.71
C GLU A 241 -29.96 4.01 30.80
N GLY A 242 -30.21 2.93 31.55
CA GLY A 242 -29.32 2.47 32.62
C GLY A 242 -28.27 1.47 32.14
N GLY A 243 -27.25 1.23 32.96
CA GLY A 243 -26.24 0.20 32.67
C GLY A 243 -25.10 0.66 31.74
N PHE A 244 -24.41 -0.30 31.14
CA PHE A 244 -23.27 -0.12 30.23
C PHE A 244 -23.13 -1.32 29.27
N GLY A 245 -22.30 -1.19 28.24
CA GLY A 245 -22.08 -2.26 27.27
C GLY A 245 -23.38 -2.74 26.60
N TYR A 246 -23.60 -4.05 26.62
CA TYR A 246 -24.75 -4.69 25.96
C TYR A 246 -26.05 -4.70 26.80
N ASP A 247 -26.08 -4.04 27.96
CA ASP A 247 -27.27 -4.00 28.82
C ASP A 247 -28.55 -3.54 28.09
N PRO A 248 -28.53 -2.54 27.18
CA PRO A 248 -29.73 -2.09 26.48
C PRO A 248 -30.34 -3.12 25.54
N VAL A 249 -29.58 -4.15 25.14
CA VAL A 249 -30.06 -5.19 24.21
C VAL A 249 -30.14 -6.57 24.85
N PHE A 250 -29.68 -6.75 26.09
CA PHE A 250 -29.76 -8.04 26.77
C PHE A 250 -31.08 -8.16 27.54
N LEU A 251 -31.88 -9.18 27.19
CA LEU A 251 -33.12 -9.56 27.86
C LEU A 251 -32.87 -10.76 28.78
N PRO A 252 -32.85 -10.58 30.10
CA PRO A 252 -32.68 -11.69 31.04
C PRO A 252 -33.79 -12.73 30.88
N ARG A 253 -33.44 -14.01 31.06
CA ARG A 253 -34.43 -15.09 30.98
C ARG A 253 -35.53 -14.88 32.01
N GLY A 254 -36.78 -14.78 31.54
CA GLY A 254 -37.96 -14.58 32.39
C GLY A 254 -38.30 -13.12 32.68
N GLU A 255 -37.60 -12.15 32.06
CA GLU A 255 -37.91 -10.72 32.12
C GLU A 255 -38.32 -10.20 30.73
N ASP A 256 -39.28 -9.29 30.70
CA ASP A 256 -39.64 -8.54 29.48
C ASP A 256 -38.81 -7.25 29.31
N ARG A 257 -38.12 -6.85 30.39
CA ARG A 257 -37.24 -5.67 30.49
C ARG A 257 -35.81 -6.04 30.13
N THR A 258 -35.12 -5.14 29.44
CA THR A 258 -33.67 -5.29 29.21
C THR A 258 -32.91 -5.07 30.52
N ALA A 259 -31.66 -5.52 30.59
CA ALA A 259 -30.82 -5.29 31.78
C ALA A 259 -30.60 -3.78 32.06
N ALA A 260 -30.67 -2.93 31.04
CA ALA A 260 -30.62 -1.47 31.18
C ALA A 260 -31.85 -0.84 31.82
N GLN A 261 -32.98 -1.57 31.85
CA GLN A 261 -34.24 -1.12 32.45
C GLN A 261 -34.42 -1.61 33.89
N LEU A 262 -33.53 -2.48 34.38
CA LEU A 262 -33.50 -2.90 35.77
C LEU A 262 -32.82 -1.84 36.64
N SER A 263 -33.32 -1.63 37.85
CA SER A 263 -32.61 -0.83 38.84
C SER A 263 -31.26 -1.47 39.21
N PRO A 264 -30.30 -0.69 39.71
CA PRO A 264 -29.01 -1.23 40.16
C PRO A 264 -29.17 -2.37 41.17
N ALA A 265 -30.10 -2.26 42.11
CA ALA A 265 -30.34 -3.28 43.14
C ALA A 265 -30.92 -4.58 42.56
N GLU A 266 -31.90 -4.49 41.65
CA GLU A 266 -32.45 -5.65 40.94
C GLU A 266 -31.35 -6.35 40.14
N LYS A 267 -30.54 -5.58 39.42
CA LYS A 267 -29.45 -6.10 38.59
C LYS A 267 -28.37 -6.79 39.43
N ASP A 268 -27.96 -6.19 40.55
CA ASP A 268 -26.90 -6.75 41.39
C ASP A 268 -27.30 -8.10 42.00
N ALA A 269 -28.58 -8.25 42.35
CA ALA A 269 -29.12 -9.49 42.93
C ALA A 269 -29.08 -10.69 41.95
N VAL A 270 -29.22 -10.45 40.64
CA VAL A 270 -29.39 -11.54 39.66
C VAL A 270 -28.31 -11.62 38.59
N SER A 271 -27.43 -10.61 38.49
CA SER A 271 -26.42 -10.54 37.43
C SER A 271 -25.34 -11.61 37.54
N HIS A 272 -24.72 -11.91 36.40
CA HIS A 272 -23.53 -12.74 36.26
C HIS A 272 -22.40 -12.35 37.23
N ARG A 273 -22.15 -11.04 37.45
CA ARG A 273 -21.15 -10.53 38.40
C ARG A 273 -21.53 -10.81 39.84
N GLY A 274 -22.77 -10.50 40.24
CA GLY A 274 -23.28 -10.81 41.58
C GLY A 274 -23.18 -12.31 41.90
N ARG A 275 -23.56 -13.16 40.94
CA ARG A 275 -23.44 -14.63 41.04
C ARG A 275 -21.99 -15.08 41.18
N ALA A 276 -21.07 -14.57 40.36
CA ALA A 276 -19.65 -14.92 40.44
C ALA A 276 -19.03 -14.50 41.78
N LEU A 277 -19.34 -13.29 42.25
CA LEU A 277 -18.86 -12.79 43.53
C LEU A 277 -19.41 -13.61 44.70
N ALA A 278 -20.69 -13.95 44.69
CA ALA A 278 -21.30 -14.82 45.70
C ALA A 278 -20.60 -16.19 45.77
N LEU A 279 -20.24 -16.77 44.62
CA LEU A 279 -19.47 -18.01 44.55
C LEU A 279 -18.02 -17.85 45.06
N LEU A 280 -17.44 -16.65 44.98
CA LEU A 280 -16.08 -16.37 45.46
C LEU A 280 -16.02 -16.10 46.98
N VAL A 281 -17.12 -15.67 47.61
CA VAL A 281 -17.18 -15.31 49.03
C VAL A 281 -16.58 -16.38 49.97
N PRO A 282 -16.87 -17.69 49.82
CA PRO A 282 -16.27 -18.71 50.70
C PRO A 282 -14.74 -18.71 50.67
N ALA A 283 -14.13 -18.65 49.48
CA ALA A 283 -12.67 -18.65 49.33
C ALA A 283 -12.04 -17.37 49.92
N LEU A 284 -12.72 -16.22 49.80
CA LEU A 284 -12.29 -14.98 50.44
C LEU A 284 -12.37 -15.05 51.97
N ARG A 285 -13.38 -15.71 52.53
CA ARG A 285 -13.51 -15.89 53.99
C ARG A 285 -12.42 -16.78 54.55
N GLU A 286 -12.05 -17.85 53.85
CA GLU A 286 -10.92 -18.71 54.23
C GLU A 286 -9.59 -17.95 54.25
N LEU A 287 -9.40 -17.01 53.32
CA LEU A 287 -8.19 -16.20 53.25
C LEU A 287 -8.04 -15.20 54.43
N VAL A 288 -9.17 -14.71 54.95
CA VAL A 288 -9.21 -13.68 56.02
C VAL A 288 -9.37 -14.31 57.41
N ALA A 289 -9.67 -15.61 57.50
CA ALA A 289 -9.74 -16.31 58.78
C ALA A 289 -8.39 -16.27 59.51
N PRO A 290 -8.36 -16.00 60.83
CA PRO A 290 -7.12 -15.95 61.59
C PRO A 290 -6.42 -17.31 61.53
N ARG A 291 -5.13 -17.32 61.18
CA ARG A 291 -4.30 -18.54 61.24
C ARG A 291 -4.18 -18.97 62.70
N ALA A 292 -4.59 -20.20 63.00
CA ALA A 292 -4.36 -20.84 64.28
C ALA A 292 -2.86 -21.13 64.50
#